data_AF-A0A2J7VIN5-F1
#
_entry.id   AF-A0A2J7VIN5-F1
#
_cell.length_a   1.000
_cell.length_b   1.000
_cell.length_c   1.000
_cell.angle_alpha   90.00
_cell.angle_beta   90.00
_cell.angle_gamma   90.00
#
_symmetry.space_group_name_H-M   'P 1'
#
loop_
_entity.id
_entity.type
_entity.pdbx_description
1 polymer ?
#
loop_
_entity_poly.entity_id
_entity_poly.type
_entity_poly.pdbx_seq_one_letter_code
_entity_poly.pdbx_strand_id
1 'polypeptide(L)'
;MRNLERELCGPEGSVYPGHPVTIAVLIMRKYASLAEANELDGTSGFKMALTDSDIPGAGGQVHMALGLLKDVAKLGPEQAFSRGRELWSQSVDNSYRERERPGQALADKLKPMFLELAATWPAESPESALS
;
A
#
# COMPACT_ATOMS: atom_id res chain seq x y z
N MET A 1 17.54 -13.11 2.64
CA MET A 1 16.56 -12.51 1.73
C MET A 1 16.82 -11.01 1.70
N ARG A 2 16.79 -10.36 0.52
CA ARG A 2 16.88 -8.89 0.46
C ARG A 2 15.62 -8.32 1.11
N ASN A 3 15.78 -7.35 2.01
CA ASN A 3 14.66 -6.66 2.63
C ASN A 3 13.97 -5.82 1.53
N LEU A 4 12.74 -6.20 1.18
CA LEU A 4 11.96 -5.60 0.08
C LEU A 4 11.77 -4.09 0.28
N GLU A 5 11.51 -3.66 1.51
CA GLU A 5 11.40 -2.25 1.86
C GLU A 5 12.68 -1.48 1.52
N ARG A 6 13.85 -2.01 1.86
CA ARG A 6 15.14 -1.37 1.53
C ARG A 6 15.42 -1.34 0.03
N GLU A 7 14.99 -2.37 -0.70
CA GLU A 7 15.12 -2.41 -2.16
C GLU A 7 14.32 -1.29 -2.84
N LEU A 8 13.08 -1.05 -2.39
CA LEU A 8 12.20 -0.07 -3.02
C LEU A 8 12.37 1.35 -2.48
N CYS A 9 12.56 1.49 -1.17
CA CYS A 9 12.59 2.79 -0.49
C CYS A 9 14.02 3.34 -0.32
N GLY A 10 15.03 2.48 -0.42
CA GLY A 10 16.44 2.82 -0.16
C GLY A 10 16.88 2.49 1.27
N PRO A 11 18.12 2.87 1.66
CA PRO A 11 18.73 2.45 2.93
C PRO A 11 17.95 2.93 4.17
N GLU A 12 17.29 4.08 4.06
CA GLU A 12 16.47 4.67 5.13
C GLU A 12 15.10 4.00 5.32
N GLY A 13 14.69 3.12 4.40
CA GLY A 13 13.41 2.42 4.47
C GLY A 13 12.19 3.32 4.22
N SER A 14 11.02 2.85 4.62
CA SER A 14 9.76 3.60 4.49
C SER A 14 9.59 4.62 5.61
N VAL A 15 8.86 5.70 5.33
CA VAL A 15 8.54 6.72 6.33
C VAL A 15 7.36 6.27 7.17
N TYR A 16 7.58 5.87 8.42
CA TYR A 16 6.50 5.50 9.36
C TYR A 16 5.58 6.70 9.67
N PRO A 17 4.23 6.55 9.78
CA PRO A 17 3.45 5.31 9.83
C PRO A 17 3.26 4.56 8.50
N GLY A 18 3.87 5.04 7.42
CA GLY A 18 3.87 4.42 6.11
C GLY A 18 2.84 5.10 5.20
N HIS A 19 3.32 5.70 4.12
CA HIS A 19 2.42 6.30 3.13
C HIS A 19 1.63 5.19 2.40
N PRO A 20 0.29 5.28 2.26
CA PRO A 20 -0.54 4.23 1.65
C PRO A 20 -0.06 3.77 0.27
N VAL A 21 0.32 4.71 -0.61
CA VAL A 21 0.93 4.39 -1.93
C VAL A 21 2.21 3.57 -1.79
N THR A 22 3.13 3.94 -0.90
CA THR A 22 4.38 3.20 -0.68
C THR A 22 4.08 1.78 -0.21
N ILE A 23 3.18 1.62 0.75
CA ILE A 23 2.74 0.31 1.24
C ILE A 23 2.07 -0.49 0.11
N ALA A 24 1.23 0.14 -0.70
CA ALA A 24 0.55 -0.51 -1.82
C ALA A 24 1.55 -1.06 -2.86
N VAL A 25 2.64 -0.34 -3.15
CA VAL A 25 3.73 -0.85 -4.00
C VAL A 25 4.39 -2.07 -3.37
N LEU A 26 4.67 -2.05 -2.06
CA LEU A 26 5.26 -3.19 -1.35
C LEU A 26 4.34 -4.42 -1.39
N ILE A 27 3.04 -4.22 -1.19
CA ILE A 27 2.02 -5.27 -1.30
C ILE A 27 2.00 -5.84 -2.72
N MET A 28 1.92 -5.02 -3.76
CA MET A 28 1.89 -5.50 -5.16
C MET A 28 3.16 -6.22 -5.57
N ARG A 29 4.31 -5.90 -4.96
CA ARG A 29 5.59 -6.59 -5.20
C ARG A 29 5.70 -7.92 -4.46
N LYS A 30 4.99 -8.07 -3.34
CA LYS A 30 5.06 -9.25 -2.50
C LYS A 30 3.99 -10.30 -2.83
N TYR A 31 2.75 -9.87 -3.04
CA TYR A 31 1.61 -10.73 -3.30
C TYR A 31 1.23 -10.70 -4.78
N ALA A 32 0.74 -11.82 -5.30
CA ALA A 32 0.34 -11.93 -6.69
C ALA A 32 -1.01 -11.27 -6.99
N SER A 33 -1.85 -11.03 -5.98
CA SER A 33 -3.18 -10.44 -6.16
C SER A 33 -3.74 -9.79 -4.89
N LEU A 34 -4.82 -9.03 -5.04
CA LEU A 34 -5.54 -8.46 -3.91
C LEU A 34 -6.20 -9.53 -3.05
N ALA A 35 -6.68 -10.61 -3.67
CA ALA A 35 -7.26 -11.74 -2.96
C ALA A 35 -6.24 -12.32 -1.96
N GLU A 36 -5.04 -12.65 -2.44
CA GLU A 36 -3.95 -13.20 -1.63
C GLU A 36 -3.55 -12.25 -0.49
N ALA A 37 -3.37 -10.95 -0.79
CA ALA A 37 -3.02 -9.97 0.23
C ALA A 37 -4.11 -9.79 1.32
N ASN A 38 -5.37 -10.15 1.02
CA ASN A 38 -6.50 -10.10 1.94
C ASN A 38 -6.83 -11.44 2.60
N GLU A 39 -6.19 -12.54 2.23
CA GLU A 39 -6.39 -13.83 2.89
C GLU A 39 -6.15 -13.68 4.39
N LEU A 40 -6.93 -14.40 5.20
CA LEU A 40 -6.71 -14.38 6.64
C LEU A 40 -5.52 -15.28 6.96
N ASP A 41 -4.60 -14.78 7.78
CA ASP A 41 -3.63 -15.66 8.39
C ASP A 41 -4.39 -16.64 9.31
N GLY A 42 -4.00 -17.92 9.27
CA GLY A 42 -4.69 -18.97 10.01
C GLY A 42 -4.47 -18.94 11.52
N THR A 43 -3.79 -17.92 12.07
CA THR A 43 -3.31 -17.89 13.46
C THR A 43 -3.92 -16.76 14.27
N SER A 44 -3.82 -15.53 13.76
CA SER A 44 -4.35 -14.30 14.35
C SER A 44 -5.73 -13.91 13.78
N GLY A 45 -6.08 -14.44 12.60
CA GLY A 45 -7.32 -14.08 11.91
C GLY A 45 -7.30 -12.69 11.28
N PHE A 46 -6.15 -12.02 11.23
CA PHE A 46 -5.92 -10.80 10.47
C PHE A 46 -5.52 -11.12 9.03
N LYS A 47 -5.63 -10.13 8.15
CA LYS A 47 -5.21 -10.27 6.74
C LYS A 47 -3.71 -10.50 6.64
N MET A 48 -3.26 -11.32 5.70
CA MET A 48 -1.84 -11.63 5.45
C MET A 48 -0.97 -10.36 5.40
N ALA A 49 -1.38 -9.34 4.63
CA ALA A 49 -0.62 -8.09 4.52
C ALA A 49 -0.48 -7.31 5.84
N LEU A 50 -1.34 -7.52 6.84
CA LEU A 50 -1.27 -6.86 8.15
C LEU A 50 -0.31 -7.56 9.12
N THR A 51 -0.08 -8.86 8.94
CA THR A 51 0.77 -9.66 9.83
C THR A 51 2.11 -10.00 9.20
N ASP A 52 2.33 -9.54 7.98
CA ASP A 52 3.56 -9.72 7.25
C ASP A 52 4.63 -8.70 7.66
N SER A 53 5.73 -9.20 8.22
CA SER A 53 6.85 -8.38 8.67
C SER A 53 7.60 -7.64 7.56
N ASP A 54 7.45 -8.05 6.30
CA ASP A 54 8.04 -7.35 5.16
C ASP A 54 7.16 -6.21 4.62
N ILE A 55 5.94 -6.07 5.15
CA ILE A 55 5.04 -4.94 4.85
C ILE A 55 5.13 -3.95 6.02
N PRO A 56 5.98 -2.92 5.92
CA PRO A 56 6.14 -1.93 6.97
C PRO A 56 4.91 -1.02 7.04
N GLY A 57 4.64 -0.51 8.25
CA GLY A 57 3.64 0.52 8.48
C GLY A 57 2.75 0.24 9.68
N ALA A 58 1.98 1.25 10.07
CA ALA A 58 0.92 1.07 11.05
C ALA A 58 -0.24 0.30 10.41
N GLY A 59 -0.92 -0.56 11.17
CA GLY A 59 -2.03 -1.37 10.66
C GLY A 59 -3.13 -0.54 9.96
N GLY A 60 -3.42 0.67 10.47
CA GLY A 60 -4.34 1.60 9.81
C GLY A 60 -3.89 2.03 8.40
N GLN A 61 -2.59 2.30 8.22
CA GLN A 61 -2.04 2.68 6.92
C GLN A 61 -1.98 1.49 5.96
N VAL A 62 -1.74 0.27 6.46
CA VAL A 62 -1.84 -0.96 5.67
C VAL A 62 -3.28 -1.21 5.21
N HIS A 63 -4.27 -1.00 6.08
CA HIS A 63 -5.68 -1.05 5.70
C HIS A 63 -6.03 -0.02 4.62
N MET A 64 -5.52 1.20 4.74
CA MET A 64 -5.70 2.24 3.72
C MET A 64 -5.04 1.86 2.40
N ALA A 65 -3.86 1.24 2.42
CA ALA A 65 -3.20 0.73 1.23
C ALA A 65 -4.01 -0.39 0.55
N LEU A 66 -4.57 -1.34 1.30
CA LEU A 66 -5.46 -2.36 0.76
C LEU A 66 -6.75 -1.74 0.17
N GLY A 67 -7.30 -0.72 0.82
CA GLY A 67 -8.44 0.06 0.29
C GLY A 67 -8.09 0.79 -1.00
N LEU A 68 -6.91 1.40 -1.06
CA LEU A 68 -6.36 2.06 -2.23
C LEU A 68 -6.22 1.10 -3.43
N LEU A 69 -5.77 -0.14 -3.18
CA LEU A 69 -5.68 -1.17 -4.21
C LEU A 69 -7.06 -1.58 -4.74
N LYS A 70 -8.11 -1.60 -3.90
CA LYS A 70 -9.49 -1.75 -4.38
C LYS A 70 -9.92 -0.58 -5.27
N ASP A 71 -9.48 0.63 -4.95
CA ASP A 71 -9.79 1.83 -5.73
C ASP A 71 -9.08 1.83 -7.09
N VAL A 72 -7.96 1.12 -7.27
CA VAL A 72 -7.31 0.92 -8.59
C VAL A 72 -8.30 0.27 -9.57
N ALA A 73 -9.01 -0.79 -9.17
CA ALA A 73 -9.99 -1.45 -10.02
C ALA A 73 -11.18 -0.54 -10.37
N LYS A 74 -11.55 0.37 -9.48
CA LYS A 74 -12.75 1.22 -9.61
C LYS A 74 -12.49 2.53 -10.37
N LEU A 75 -11.35 3.16 -10.10
CA LEU A 75 -11.02 4.52 -10.53
C LEU A 75 -9.89 4.57 -11.56
N GLY A 76 -9.15 3.46 -11.69
CA GLY A 76 -7.92 3.37 -12.47
C GLY A 76 -6.67 3.86 -11.70
N PRO A 77 -5.46 3.47 -12.16
CA PRO A 77 -4.21 3.70 -11.42
C PRO A 77 -3.91 5.17 -11.07
N GLU A 78 -4.09 6.10 -12.01
CA GLU A 78 -3.76 7.53 -11.80
C GLU A 78 -4.66 8.19 -10.75
N GLN A 79 -5.96 7.89 -10.80
CA GLN A 79 -6.93 8.42 -9.84
C GLN A 79 -6.73 7.78 -8.45
N ALA A 80 -6.46 6.48 -8.41
CA ALA A 80 -6.10 5.79 -7.18
C ALA A 80 -4.83 6.42 -6.57
N PHE A 81 -3.75 6.60 -7.33
CA PHE A 81 -2.53 7.25 -6.84
C PHE A 81 -2.82 8.63 -6.21
N SER A 82 -3.61 9.46 -6.91
CA SER A 82 -3.97 10.80 -6.42
C SER A 82 -4.76 10.73 -5.10
N ARG A 83 -5.75 9.83 -5.02
CA ARG A 83 -6.50 9.56 -3.80
C ARG A 83 -5.61 9.07 -2.66
N GLY A 84 -4.63 8.23 -2.94
CA GLY A 84 -3.66 7.74 -1.95
C GLY A 84 -2.83 8.86 -1.32
N ARG A 85 -2.50 9.91 -2.08
CA ARG A 85 -1.83 11.12 -1.58
C ARG A 85 -2.74 11.94 -0.67
N GLU A 86 -3.98 12.15 -1.10
CA GLU A 86 -4.97 12.91 -0.33
C GLU A 86 -5.25 12.23 1.01
N LEU A 87 -5.44 10.90 0.98
CA LEU A 87 -5.63 10.07 2.16
C LEU A 87 -4.46 10.18 3.15
N TRP A 88 -3.22 10.25 2.67
CA TRP A 88 -2.06 10.47 3.53
C TRP A 88 -2.14 11.83 4.23
N SER A 89 -2.32 12.91 3.47
CA SER A 89 -2.40 14.27 4.03
C SER A 89 -3.55 14.42 5.05
N GLN A 90 -4.66 13.70 4.85
CA GLN A 90 -5.81 13.72 5.75
C GLN A 90 -5.65 12.83 6.99
N SER A 91 -4.86 11.75 6.91
CA SER A 91 -4.75 10.73 7.97
C SER A 91 -3.50 10.86 8.85
N VAL A 92 -2.52 11.67 8.45
CA VAL A 92 -1.36 11.96 9.27
C VAL A 92 -1.79 12.77 10.49
N ASP A 93 -1.79 12.10 11.64
CA ASP A 93 -2.02 12.75 12.94
C ASP A 93 -0.93 13.81 13.22
N ASN A 94 -1.25 14.78 14.07
CA ASN A 94 -0.34 15.84 14.50
C ASN A 94 0.99 15.30 15.03
N SER A 95 0.97 14.11 15.63
CA SER A 95 2.14 13.38 16.13
C SER A 95 3.13 12.94 15.05
N TYR A 96 2.73 12.94 13.77
CA TYR A 96 3.56 12.56 12.62
C TYR A 96 3.57 13.62 11.52
N ARG A 97 3.14 14.85 11.80
CA ARG A 97 3.00 15.92 10.81
C ARG A 97 4.32 16.25 10.10
N GLU A 98 5.45 16.13 10.80
CA GLU A 98 6.78 16.31 10.22
C GLU A 98 7.13 15.25 9.15
N ARG A 99 6.41 14.12 9.16
CA ARG A 99 6.61 12.99 8.25
C ARG A 99 5.72 13.04 7.02
N GLU A 100 4.76 13.96 6.98
CA GLU A 100 3.85 14.13 5.85
C GLU A 100 4.64 14.35 4.55
N ARG A 101 5.51 15.37 4.53
CA ARG A 101 6.30 15.74 3.35
C ARG A 101 7.31 14.67 2.93
N PRO A 102 8.11 14.07 3.83
CA PRO A 102 8.97 12.93 3.48
C PRO A 102 8.20 11.74 2.90
N GLY A 103 7.06 11.38 3.51
CA GLY A 103 6.21 10.29 3.02
C GLY A 103 5.67 10.59 1.62
N GLN A 104 5.24 11.82 1.38
CA GLN A 104 4.75 12.26 0.07
C GLN A 104 5.86 12.22 -1.00
N ALA A 105 7.06 12.68 -0.67
CA ALA A 105 8.19 12.65 -1.59
C ALA A 105 8.59 11.21 -1.97
N LEU A 106 8.54 10.28 -1.02
CA LEU A 106 8.79 8.85 -1.28
C LEU A 106 7.70 8.26 -2.18
N ALA A 107 6.42 8.57 -1.93
CA ALA A 107 5.32 8.13 -2.79
C ALA A 107 5.45 8.66 -4.23
N ASP A 108 5.83 9.93 -4.39
CA ASP A 108 6.04 10.55 -5.70
C ASP A 108 7.20 9.87 -6.47
N LYS A 109 8.29 9.51 -5.76
CA LYS A 109 9.39 8.73 -6.34
C LYS A 109 8.94 7.36 -6.83
N LEU A 110 8.01 6.72 -6.11
CA LEU A 110 7.47 5.40 -6.45
C LEU A 110 6.32 5.46 -7.46
N LYS A 111 5.84 6.65 -7.85
CA LYS A 111 4.70 6.80 -8.77
C LYS A 111 4.83 5.96 -10.05
N PRO A 112 5.96 5.99 -10.80
CA PRO A 112 6.06 5.23 -12.05
C PRO A 112 5.87 3.72 -11.82
N MET A 113 6.48 3.18 -10.77
CA MET A 113 6.36 1.77 -10.40
C MET A 113 4.94 1.43 -9.93
N PHE A 114 4.31 2.30 -9.16
CA PHE A 114 2.91 2.12 -8.75
C PHE A 114 2.01 1.98 -9.97
N LEU A 115 2.12 2.89 -10.94
CA LEU A 115 1.29 2.87 -12.14
C LEU A 115 1.56 1.62 -13.00
N GLU A 116 2.82 1.23 -13.17
CA GLU A 116 3.21 0.04 -13.91
C GLU A 116 2.63 -1.24 -13.29
N LEU A 117 2.80 -1.42 -11.97
CA LEU A 117 2.25 -2.58 -11.26
C LEU A 117 0.73 -2.57 -11.30
N ALA A 118 0.10 -1.44 -10.95
CA ALA A 118 -1.35 -1.31 -10.88
C ALA A 118 -2.06 -1.54 -12.23
N ALA A 119 -1.37 -1.36 -13.36
CA ALA A 119 -1.95 -1.64 -14.68
C ALA A 119 -2.15 -3.13 -14.95
N THR A 120 -1.43 -4.01 -14.26
CA THR A 120 -1.43 -5.46 -14.51
C THR A 120 -1.77 -6.29 -13.27
N TRP A 121 -1.67 -5.70 -12.09
CA TRP A 121 -1.86 -6.41 -10.83
C TRP A 121 -3.35 -6.68 -10.58
N PRO A 122 -3.76 -7.92 -10.27
CA PRO A 122 -5.16 -8.29 -10.08
C PRO A 122 -5.78 -7.63 -8.83
N ALA A 123 -6.36 -6.45 -9.04
CA ALA A 123 -6.98 -5.63 -8.01
C ALA A 123 -8.46 -5.97 -7.73
N GLU A 124 -9.04 -6.92 -8.46
CA GLU A 124 -10.41 -7.37 -8.23
C GLU A 124 -10.49 -8.23 -6.95
N SER A 125 -11.42 -7.89 -6.07
CA SER A 125 -11.77 -8.74 -4.92
C SER A 125 -12.78 -9.78 -5.41
N PRO A 126 -12.67 -11.07 -5.05
CA PRO A 126 -13.58 -12.12 -5.51
C PRO A 126 -15.05 -11.86 -5.17
N GLU A 127 -15.33 -10.98 -4.21
CA GLU A 127 -16.68 -10.51 -3.86
C GLU A 127 -17.36 -9.65 -4.94
N SER A 128 -16.59 -9.12 -5.91
CA SER A 128 -17.12 -8.24 -6.98
C SER A 128 -17.61 -9.00 -8.21
N ALA A 129 -17.32 -10.31 -8.32
CA ALA A 129 -17.72 -11.15 -9.45
C ALA A 129 -19.14 -11.74 -9.32
N LEU A 130 -19.85 -11.42 -8.24
CA LEU A 130 -21.20 -11.93 -7.92
C LEU A 130 -22.27 -10.84 -7.88
N SER A 131 -21.98 -9.62 -8.34
CA SER A 131 -22.95 -8.50 -8.43
C SER A 131 -23.33 -8.19 -9.87
#